data_AF-B1X2Z2-F1
#
_entry.id   AF-B1X2Z2-F1
#
_cell.length_a   1.000
_cell.length_b   1.000
_cell.length_c   1.000
_cell.angle_alpha   90.00
_cell.angle_beta   90.00
_cell.angle_gamma   90.00
#
_symmetry.space_group_name_H-M   'P 1'
#
loop_
_entity.id
_entity.type
_entity.pdbx_description
1 polymer ?
#
loop_
_entity_poly.entity_id
_entity_poly.type
_entity_poly.pdbx_seq_one_letter_code
_entity_poly.pdbx_strand_id
1 'polypeptide(L)'
;MIIDPDTGVISWQPDFTDIGENTITVEVFDSLLQSATQEFTLKVTGQNTPPNITSNPITQIGVTQTYRYDVEAQDPENNPLTYRFAQRPDGMTIDPETGVITWQPTEIGSYDVEVTVTDTQGGLSRQIYTIEVITQPINQAPVITSTPGLRADVETLYSYQIIANDPDGDSLTYQLIDAPVGMTINSNTRLCIATEKFWSVRKFSQTKTG
;
A
#
# COMPACT_ATOMS: atom_id res chain seq x y z
N MET A 1 -43.06 17.84 3.96
CA MET A 1 -43.75 17.67 2.66
C MET A 1 -44.99 18.55 2.65
N ILE A 2 -45.25 19.23 1.53
CA ILE A 2 -46.43 20.08 1.34
C ILE A 2 -47.03 19.78 -0.05
N ILE A 3 -48.35 19.93 -0.19
CA ILE A 3 -49.05 19.85 -1.48
C ILE A 3 -49.71 21.20 -1.75
N ASP A 4 -49.54 21.72 -2.97
CA ASP A 4 -50.29 22.87 -3.46
C ASP A 4 -51.74 22.44 -3.75
N PRO A 5 -52.74 23.00 -3.04
CA PRO A 5 -54.14 22.57 -3.18
C PRO A 5 -54.77 22.95 -4.51
N ASP A 6 -54.24 23.96 -5.22
CA ASP A 6 -54.79 24.45 -6.49
C ASP A 6 -54.16 23.73 -7.69
N THR A 7 -52.87 23.35 -7.57
CA THR A 7 -52.12 22.71 -8.68
C THR A 7 -51.84 21.22 -8.48
N GLY A 8 -51.97 20.71 -7.26
CA GLY A 8 -51.62 19.33 -6.90
C GLY A 8 -50.11 19.08 -6.83
N VAL A 9 -49.27 20.11 -6.93
CA VAL A 9 -47.81 19.96 -6.88
C VAL A 9 -47.36 19.59 -5.46
N ILE A 10 -46.75 18.41 -5.31
CA ILE A 10 -46.13 17.97 -4.05
C ILE A 10 -44.68 18.47 -4.01
N SER A 11 -44.31 19.18 -2.95
CA SER A 11 -42.95 19.62 -2.68
C SER A 11 -42.42 19.00 -1.39
N TRP A 12 -41.26 18.36 -1.47
CA TRP A 12 -40.56 17.75 -0.35
C TRP A 12 -39.04 17.85 -0.55
N GLN A 13 -38.34 18.21 0.51
CA GLN A 13 -36.88 18.17 0.58
C GLN A 13 -36.52 17.11 1.62
N PRO A 14 -36.15 15.88 1.20
CA PRO A 14 -35.75 14.83 2.13
C PRO A 14 -34.43 15.17 2.83
N ASP A 15 -34.26 14.67 4.05
CA ASP A 15 -32.99 14.69 4.78
C ASP A 15 -32.42 13.28 5.02
N PHE A 16 -31.30 13.17 5.75
CA PHE A 16 -30.64 11.89 5.99
C PHE A 16 -31.50 10.86 6.75
N THR A 17 -32.51 11.30 7.49
CA THR A 17 -33.44 10.41 8.21
C THR A 17 -34.50 9.81 7.30
N ASP A 18 -34.69 10.38 6.11
CA ASP A 18 -35.65 9.89 5.11
C ASP A 18 -35.05 8.81 4.19
N ILE A 19 -33.78 8.43 4.34
CA ILE A 19 -33.15 7.37 3.52
C ILE A 19 -33.90 6.04 3.72
N GLY A 20 -34.27 5.42 2.60
CA GLY A 20 -35.06 4.19 2.59
C GLY A 20 -36.37 4.35 1.85
N GLU A 21 -37.32 3.47 2.14
CA GLU A 21 -38.65 3.49 1.53
C GLU A 21 -39.60 4.37 2.35
N ASN A 22 -40.20 5.35 1.69
CA ASN A 22 -41.19 6.25 2.28
C ASN A 22 -42.51 6.05 1.57
N THR A 23 -43.57 5.69 2.30
CA THR A 23 -44.92 5.57 1.73
C THR A 23 -45.62 6.92 1.82
N ILE A 24 -46.13 7.39 0.68
CA ILE A 24 -46.89 8.62 0.55
C ILE A 24 -48.31 8.28 0.15
N THR A 25 -49.27 8.82 0.88
CA THR A 25 -50.70 8.74 0.56
C THR A 25 -51.22 10.14 0.28
N VAL A 26 -51.87 10.33 -0.86
CA VAL A 26 -52.51 11.58 -1.28
C VAL A 26 -54.01 11.35 -1.34
N GLU A 27 -54.79 12.30 -0.83
CA GLU A 27 -56.26 12.28 -0.90
C GLU A 27 -56.75 13.57 -1.57
N VAL A 28 -57.70 13.44 -2.48
CA VAL A 28 -58.38 14.57 -3.15
C VAL A 28 -59.88 14.49 -2.90
N PHE A 29 -60.54 15.65 -2.79
CA PHE A 29 -61.99 15.75 -2.59
C PHE A 29 -62.64 16.52 -3.73
N ASP A 30 -63.86 16.15 -4.12
CA ASP A 30 -64.72 16.99 -4.94
C ASP A 30 -65.48 18.06 -4.11
N SER A 31 -66.24 18.94 -4.77
CA SER A 31 -67.04 19.97 -4.10
C SER A 31 -68.19 19.41 -3.25
N LEU A 32 -68.47 18.11 -3.35
CA LEU A 32 -69.50 17.39 -2.60
C LEU A 32 -68.88 16.48 -1.51
N LEU A 33 -67.58 16.62 -1.24
CA LEU A 33 -66.80 15.87 -0.24
C LEU A 33 -66.62 14.38 -0.54
N GLN A 34 -66.78 13.93 -1.79
CA GLN A 34 -66.35 12.60 -2.19
C GLN A 34 -64.84 12.60 -2.38
N SER A 35 -64.15 11.55 -1.90
CA SER A 35 -62.69 11.46 -1.99
C SER A 35 -62.18 10.30 -2.84
N ALA A 36 -60.95 10.46 -3.32
CA ALA A 36 -60.15 9.41 -3.92
C ALA A 36 -58.73 9.47 -3.33
N THR A 37 -58.13 8.30 -3.08
CA THR A 37 -56.78 8.19 -2.55
C THR A 37 -55.83 7.55 -3.55
N GLN A 38 -54.58 7.98 -3.51
CA GLN A 38 -53.47 7.34 -4.21
C GLN A 38 -52.34 7.11 -3.22
N GLU A 39 -51.77 5.89 -3.24
CA GLU A 39 -50.61 5.52 -2.44
C GLU A 39 -49.45 5.14 -3.37
N PHE A 40 -48.25 5.58 -3.02
CA PHE A 40 -47.02 5.17 -3.69
C PHE A 40 -45.84 5.16 -2.71
N THR A 41 -44.84 4.34 -3.00
CA THR A 41 -43.59 4.27 -2.24
C THR A 41 -42.49 5.01 -3.01
N LEU A 42 -41.85 5.97 -2.34
CA LEU A 42 -40.69 6.70 -2.84
C LEU A 42 -39.44 6.21 -2.11
N LYS A 43 -38.48 5.67 -2.86
CA LYS A 43 -37.17 5.29 -2.32
C LYS A 43 -36.24 6.50 -2.35
N VAL A 44 -35.85 6.99 -1.18
CA VAL A 44 -34.80 8.01 -1.05
C VAL A 44 -33.46 7.29 -0.89
N THR A 45 -32.51 7.64 -1.74
CA THR A 45 -31.12 7.16 -1.63
C THR A 45 -30.24 8.29 -1.13
N GLY A 46 -29.19 7.95 -0.38
CA GLY A 46 -28.12 8.90 -0.08
C GLY A 46 -27.40 9.36 -1.34
N GLN A 47 -26.61 10.41 -1.23
CA GLN A 47 -25.62 10.74 -2.26
C GLN A 47 -24.55 9.63 -2.27
N ASN A 48 -24.29 9.03 -3.43
CA ASN A 48 -23.19 8.08 -3.56
C ASN A 48 -21.87 8.84 -3.79
N THR A 49 -20.86 8.54 -2.98
CA THR A 49 -19.52 9.09 -3.17
C THR A 49 -18.65 8.04 -3.86
N PRO A 50 -17.94 8.35 -4.96
CA PRO A 50 -17.05 7.38 -5.58
C PRO A 50 -15.98 6.86 -4.62
N PRO A 51 -15.50 5.61 -4.81
CA PRO A 51 -14.37 5.10 -4.06
C PRO A 51 -13.11 5.95 -4.30
N ASN A 52 -12.16 5.92 -3.36
CA ASN A 52 -10.87 6.60 -3.47
C ASN A 52 -9.73 5.59 -3.44
N ILE A 53 -8.85 5.60 -4.45
CA ILE A 53 -7.66 4.75 -4.52
C ILE A 53 -6.53 5.42 -3.71
N THR A 54 -5.95 4.71 -2.74
CA THR A 54 -4.97 5.26 -1.79
C THR A 54 -3.55 4.72 -1.97
N SER A 55 -3.40 3.62 -2.69
CA SER A 55 -2.11 2.99 -2.99
C SER A 55 -1.42 3.65 -4.20
N ASN A 56 -0.12 3.40 -4.33
CA ASN A 56 0.68 3.84 -5.49
C ASN A 56 1.31 2.62 -6.19
N PRO A 57 1.31 2.57 -7.52
CA PRO A 57 1.86 1.46 -8.28
C PRO A 57 3.40 1.47 -8.30
N ILE A 58 3.98 0.31 -8.57
CA ILE A 58 5.38 0.19 -8.95
C ILE A 58 5.49 0.54 -10.44
N THR A 59 6.31 1.51 -10.80
CA THR A 59 6.40 2.03 -12.18
C THR A 59 7.62 1.55 -12.94
N GLN A 60 8.50 0.74 -12.32
CA GLN A 60 9.67 0.16 -12.99
C GLN A 60 9.96 -1.24 -12.43
N ILE A 61 10.18 -2.21 -13.32
CA ILE A 61 10.56 -3.59 -12.96
C ILE A 61 11.55 -4.20 -13.95
N GLY A 62 12.22 -5.27 -13.54
CA GLY A 62 13.05 -6.07 -14.43
C GLY A 62 12.22 -6.94 -15.38
N VAL A 63 12.73 -7.15 -16.60
CA VAL A 63 12.19 -8.18 -17.51
C VAL A 63 12.24 -9.54 -16.80
N THR A 64 11.22 -10.37 -17.01
CA THR A 64 11.02 -11.67 -16.33
C THR A 64 10.70 -11.61 -14.82
N GLN A 65 10.82 -10.45 -14.17
CA GLN A 65 10.41 -10.27 -12.77
C GLN A 65 8.88 -10.31 -12.66
N THR A 66 8.35 -11.02 -11.67
CA THR A 66 6.91 -10.97 -11.39
C THR A 66 6.54 -9.60 -10.82
N TYR A 67 5.73 -8.85 -11.57
CA TYR A 67 5.02 -7.69 -11.09
C TYR A 67 3.90 -8.15 -10.15
N ARG A 68 3.84 -7.56 -8.96
CA ARG A 68 2.70 -7.70 -8.04
C ARG A 68 2.38 -6.34 -7.45
N TYR A 69 1.13 -5.94 -7.51
CA TYR A 69 0.66 -4.67 -6.95
C TYR A 69 -0.74 -4.84 -6.35
N ASP A 70 -0.91 -4.41 -5.11
CA ASP A 70 -2.19 -4.49 -4.39
C ASP A 70 -2.86 -3.12 -4.48
N VAL A 71 -3.95 -3.03 -5.26
CA VAL A 71 -4.71 -1.79 -5.42
C VAL A 71 -5.58 -1.57 -4.18
N GLU A 72 -5.11 -0.75 -3.26
CA GLU A 72 -5.90 -0.33 -2.10
C GLU A 72 -6.84 0.83 -2.45
N ALA A 73 -8.12 0.67 -2.15
CA ALA A 73 -9.14 1.69 -2.28
C ALA A 73 -10.15 1.64 -1.12
N GLN A 74 -10.80 2.77 -0.84
CA GLN A 74 -11.82 2.91 0.20
C GLN A 74 -13.06 3.58 -0.36
N ASP A 75 -14.23 3.05 0.01
CA ASP A 75 -15.52 3.68 -0.26
C ASP A 75 -15.98 4.45 0.99
N PRO A 76 -16.35 5.73 0.90
CA PRO A 76 -16.82 6.49 2.06
C PRO A 76 -18.06 5.89 2.73
N GLU A 77 -18.92 5.26 1.94
CA GLU A 77 -20.12 4.55 2.39
C GLU A 77 -19.86 3.05 2.69
N ASN A 78 -18.59 2.61 2.67
CA ASN A 78 -18.15 1.23 2.87
C ASN A 78 -18.86 0.21 1.96
N ASN A 79 -19.23 0.62 0.76
CA ASN A 79 -19.80 -0.28 -0.24
C ASN A 79 -18.75 -1.28 -0.74
N PRO A 80 -19.15 -2.52 -1.09
CA PRO A 80 -18.25 -3.47 -1.72
C PRO A 80 -17.66 -2.91 -3.02
N LEU A 81 -16.37 -3.15 -3.22
CA LEU A 81 -15.62 -2.65 -4.38
C LEU A 81 -15.36 -3.77 -5.38
N THR A 82 -15.37 -3.41 -6.66
CA THR A 82 -14.96 -4.29 -7.76
C THR A 82 -13.81 -3.65 -8.54
N TYR A 83 -12.75 -4.41 -8.75
CA TYR A 83 -11.54 -3.97 -9.43
C TYR A 83 -11.47 -4.52 -10.86
N ARG A 84 -11.13 -3.67 -11.83
CA ARG A 84 -11.01 -4.06 -13.25
C ARG A 84 -9.91 -3.26 -13.95
N PHE A 85 -9.46 -3.75 -15.08
CA PHE A 85 -8.66 -2.97 -16.02
C PHE A 85 -9.55 -2.33 -17.09
N ALA A 86 -9.30 -1.06 -17.37
CA ALA A 86 -9.71 -0.41 -18.62
C ALA A 86 -8.61 -0.54 -19.70
N GLN A 87 -7.34 -0.55 -19.28
CA GLN A 87 -6.18 -0.75 -20.14
C GLN A 87 -5.13 -1.58 -19.39
N ARG A 88 -4.48 -2.53 -20.09
CA ARG A 88 -3.42 -3.38 -19.52
C ARG A 88 -2.54 -3.98 -20.63
N PRO A 89 -1.30 -4.38 -20.33
CA PRO A 89 -0.52 -5.26 -21.18
C PRO A 89 -1.08 -6.69 -21.20
N ASP A 90 -0.69 -7.45 -22.23
CA ASP A 90 -1.05 -8.86 -22.37
C ASP A 90 -0.53 -9.69 -21.18
N GLY A 91 -1.37 -10.62 -20.72
CA GLY A 91 -1.07 -11.52 -19.61
C GLY A 91 -1.17 -10.90 -18.22
N MET A 92 -1.38 -9.59 -18.08
CA MET A 92 -1.60 -8.97 -16.76
C MET A 92 -2.99 -9.30 -16.24
N THR A 93 -3.10 -9.75 -14.99
CA THR A 93 -4.39 -10.11 -14.34
C THR A 93 -4.65 -9.28 -13.10
N ILE A 94 -5.93 -9.10 -12.77
CA ILE A 94 -6.38 -8.46 -11.53
C ILE A 94 -7.45 -9.34 -10.91
N ASP A 95 -7.35 -9.56 -9.60
CA ASP A 95 -8.42 -10.16 -8.82
C ASP A 95 -9.52 -9.10 -8.57
N PRO A 96 -10.76 -9.35 -8.99
CA PRO A 96 -11.83 -8.36 -8.93
C PRO A 96 -12.33 -8.05 -7.53
N GLU A 97 -12.02 -8.88 -6.53
CA GLU A 97 -12.44 -8.70 -5.13
C GLU A 97 -11.31 -8.11 -4.28
N THR A 98 -10.08 -8.54 -4.50
CA THR A 98 -8.92 -8.14 -3.67
C THR A 98 -8.09 -7.02 -4.29
N GLY A 99 -8.26 -6.72 -5.58
CA GLY A 99 -7.46 -5.70 -6.28
C GLY A 99 -6.01 -6.11 -6.50
N VAL A 100 -5.63 -7.37 -6.25
CA VAL A 100 -4.28 -7.88 -6.46
C VAL A 100 -4.02 -8.02 -7.95
N ILE A 101 -3.06 -7.26 -8.45
CA ILE A 101 -2.55 -7.32 -9.81
C ILE A 101 -1.32 -8.22 -9.84
N THR A 102 -1.25 -9.09 -10.85
CA THR A 102 -0.07 -9.90 -11.17
C THR A 102 0.24 -9.84 -12.65
N TRP A 103 1.52 -9.81 -12.98
CA TRP A 103 2.01 -9.83 -14.36
C TRP A 103 3.45 -10.30 -14.42
N GLN A 104 3.87 -10.90 -15.53
CA GLN A 104 5.26 -11.24 -15.79
C GLN A 104 5.62 -10.82 -17.22
N PRO A 105 6.33 -9.71 -17.41
CA PRO A 105 6.73 -9.27 -18.74
C PRO A 105 7.77 -10.20 -19.34
N THR A 106 7.64 -10.45 -20.65
CA THR A 106 8.62 -11.18 -21.46
C THR A 106 9.51 -10.27 -22.28
N GLU A 107 9.15 -8.99 -22.40
CA GLU A 107 9.83 -8.01 -23.24
C GLU A 107 10.08 -6.71 -22.46
N ILE A 108 11.13 -6.01 -22.84
CA ILE A 108 11.41 -4.66 -22.36
C ILE A 108 10.50 -3.65 -23.06
N GLY A 109 10.15 -2.57 -22.37
CA GLY A 109 9.29 -1.55 -22.96
C GLY A 109 8.53 -0.74 -21.93
N SER A 110 7.63 0.10 -22.44
CA SER A 110 6.75 0.96 -21.66
C SER A 110 5.33 0.44 -21.82
N TYR A 111 4.66 0.16 -20.70
CA TYR A 111 3.34 -0.48 -20.69
C TYR A 111 2.36 0.36 -19.88
N ASP A 112 1.36 0.88 -20.56
CA ASP A 112 0.30 1.67 -19.93
C ASP A 112 -0.74 0.76 -19.25
N VAL A 113 -1.16 1.18 -18.06
CA VAL A 113 -2.15 0.49 -17.24
C VAL A 113 -3.18 1.50 -16.76
N GLU A 114 -4.45 1.16 -16.93
CA GLU A 114 -5.57 1.89 -16.33
C GLU A 114 -6.41 0.91 -15.50
N VAL A 115 -6.43 1.15 -14.20
CA VAL A 115 -7.26 0.42 -13.24
C VAL A 115 -8.51 1.24 -12.95
N THR A 116 -9.66 0.58 -12.93
CA THR A 116 -10.95 1.12 -12.49
C THR A 116 -11.42 0.42 -11.23
N VAL A 117 -11.87 1.18 -10.24
CA VAL A 117 -12.51 0.68 -9.02
C VAL A 117 -13.92 1.22 -8.97
N THR A 118 -14.91 0.33 -8.87
CA THR A 118 -16.34 0.69 -8.82
C THR A 118 -17.00 0.20 -7.55
N ASP A 119 -17.86 1.01 -6.96
CA ASP A 119 -18.78 0.58 -5.90
C ASP A 119 -20.07 -0.06 -6.47
N THR A 120 -20.92 -0.59 -5.60
CA THR A 120 -22.20 -1.23 -5.98
C THR A 120 -23.29 -0.26 -6.43
N GLN A 121 -23.12 1.04 -6.22
CA GLN A 121 -24.06 2.11 -6.58
C GLN A 121 -23.64 2.88 -7.84
N GLY A 122 -22.51 2.50 -8.46
CA GLY A 122 -22.02 3.03 -9.73
C GLY A 122 -21.00 4.16 -9.61
N GLY A 123 -20.51 4.48 -8.41
CA GLY A 123 -19.35 5.35 -8.26
C GLY A 123 -18.09 4.68 -8.82
N LEU A 124 -17.20 5.50 -9.39
CA LEU A 124 -16.06 5.04 -10.17
C LEU A 124 -14.82 5.89 -9.86
N SER A 125 -13.71 5.21 -9.58
CA SER A 125 -12.38 5.79 -9.55
C SER A 125 -11.46 5.15 -10.57
N ARG A 126 -10.45 5.92 -11.01
CA ARG A 126 -9.45 5.50 -12.00
C ARG A 126 -8.05 5.79 -11.49
N GLN A 127 -7.12 4.86 -11.74
CA GLN A 127 -5.69 5.06 -11.57
C GLN A 127 -4.99 4.71 -12.89
N ILE A 128 -4.28 5.68 -13.46
CA ILE A 128 -3.56 5.55 -14.73
C ILE A 128 -2.07 5.69 -14.43
N TYR A 129 -1.28 4.75 -14.93
CA TYR A 129 0.16 4.76 -14.77
C TYR A 129 0.84 3.96 -15.89
N THR A 130 2.16 4.11 -15.97
CA THR A 130 2.99 3.42 -16.94
C THR A 130 4.05 2.62 -16.19
N ILE A 131 4.26 1.36 -16.61
CA ILE A 131 5.30 0.49 -16.10
C ILE A 131 6.43 0.44 -17.14
N GLU A 132 7.64 0.81 -16.72
CA GLU A 132 8.85 0.63 -17.49
C GLU A 132 9.50 -0.72 -17.17
N VAL A 133 9.60 -1.59 -18.17
CA VAL A 133 10.28 -2.88 -18.06
C VAL A 133 11.68 -2.77 -18.65
N ILE A 134 12.68 -3.01 -17.82
CA ILE A 134 14.10 -2.87 -18.17
C ILE A 134 14.87 -4.18 -17.96
N THR A 135 16.06 -4.30 -18.56
CA THR A 135 16.84 -5.57 -18.52
C THR A 135 17.30 -5.97 -17.12
N GLN A 136 17.59 -4.99 -16.26
CA GLN A 136 17.83 -5.16 -14.83
C GLN A 136 17.30 -3.90 -14.12
N PRO A 137 16.55 -4.02 -13.00
CA PRO A 137 16.22 -2.86 -12.17
C PRO A 137 17.48 -2.08 -11.84
N ILE A 138 17.38 -0.76 -11.67
CA ILE A 138 18.52 0.01 -11.17
C ILE A 138 18.82 -0.50 -9.77
N ASN A 139 19.94 -1.22 -9.60
CA ASN A 139 20.38 -1.70 -8.29
C ASN A 139 20.55 -0.51 -7.33
N GLN A 140 19.79 -0.52 -6.26
CA GLN A 140 19.84 0.46 -5.20
C GLN A 140 20.92 0.05 -4.20
N ALA A 141 21.66 1.03 -3.69
CA ALA A 141 22.67 0.76 -2.68
C ALA A 141 22.01 0.44 -1.33
N PRO A 142 22.58 -0.45 -0.51
CA PRO A 142 22.07 -0.71 0.82
C PRO A 142 22.27 0.48 1.75
N VAL A 143 21.37 0.62 2.72
CA VAL A 143 21.37 1.73 3.69
C VAL A 143 21.55 1.19 5.10
N ILE A 144 22.54 1.72 5.83
CA ILE A 144 22.69 1.47 7.28
C ILE A 144 21.69 2.34 8.04
N THR A 145 20.88 1.72 8.89
CA THR A 145 19.82 2.39 9.65
C THR A 145 20.09 2.44 11.15
N SER A 146 21.06 1.66 11.64
CA SER A 146 21.48 1.69 13.04
C SER A 146 22.46 2.84 13.33
N THR A 147 22.46 3.32 14.58
CA THR A 147 23.41 4.33 15.08
C THR A 147 24.28 3.74 16.19
N PRO A 148 25.63 3.90 16.15
CA PRO A 148 26.51 3.37 17.17
C PRO A 148 26.54 4.21 18.45
N GLY A 149 26.86 3.57 19.57
CA GLY A 149 27.30 4.28 20.77
C GLY A 149 28.70 4.86 20.56
N LEU A 150 28.92 6.12 20.95
CA LEU A 150 30.18 6.85 20.71
C LEU A 150 31.10 6.90 21.93
N ARG A 151 30.85 6.07 22.94
CA ARG A 151 31.66 5.98 24.16
C ARG A 151 31.89 4.52 24.52
N ALA A 152 33.10 4.23 24.96
CA ALA A 152 33.50 2.95 25.53
C ALA A 152 34.43 3.25 26.71
N ASP A 153 34.27 2.50 27.79
CA ASP A 153 35.17 2.57 28.93
C ASP A 153 36.33 1.58 28.73
N VAL A 154 37.47 1.91 29.33
CA VAL A 154 38.64 1.00 29.35
C VAL A 154 38.25 -0.31 30.02
N GLU A 155 38.81 -1.42 29.54
CA GLU A 155 38.54 -2.78 30.06
C GLU A 155 37.08 -3.25 29.94
N THR A 156 36.26 -2.55 29.15
CA THR A 156 34.88 -2.92 28.87
C THR A 156 34.70 -3.31 27.40
N LEU A 157 34.03 -4.44 27.16
CA LEU A 157 33.71 -4.90 25.82
C LEU A 157 32.81 -3.89 25.11
N TYR A 158 33.33 -3.24 24.08
CA TYR A 158 32.48 -2.48 23.15
C TYR A 158 31.86 -3.45 22.14
N SER A 159 30.53 -3.42 22.03
CA SER A 159 29.80 -4.17 21.02
C SER A 159 28.77 -3.29 20.33
N TYR A 160 28.65 -3.45 19.01
CA TYR A 160 27.68 -2.73 18.20
C TYR A 160 27.16 -3.62 17.08
N GLN A 161 25.83 -3.72 16.99
CA GLN A 161 25.14 -4.47 15.95
C GLN A 161 24.79 -3.52 14.81
N ILE A 162 25.29 -3.81 13.60
CA ILE A 162 24.91 -3.06 12.41
C ILE A 162 23.56 -3.59 11.91
N ILE A 163 22.63 -2.66 11.68
CA ILE A 163 21.37 -2.90 10.98
C ILE A 163 21.43 -2.14 9.66
N ALA A 164 21.28 -2.86 8.56
CA ALA A 164 21.21 -2.30 7.22
C ALA A 164 20.12 -3.03 6.43
N ASN A 165 19.55 -2.34 5.46
CA ASN A 165 18.55 -2.86 4.54
C ASN A 165 18.99 -2.58 3.10
N ASP A 166 18.87 -3.58 2.25
CA ASP A 166 18.95 -3.38 0.80
C ASP A 166 17.54 -3.15 0.25
N PRO A 167 17.27 -2.05 -0.48
CA PRO A 167 15.95 -1.80 -1.05
C PRO A 167 15.47 -2.88 -2.02
N ASP A 168 16.39 -3.59 -2.68
CA ASP A 168 16.08 -4.65 -3.64
C ASP A 168 16.04 -6.04 -2.98
N GLY A 169 16.34 -6.11 -1.67
CA GLY A 169 16.31 -7.34 -0.88
C GLY A 169 17.57 -8.20 -1.03
N ASP A 170 18.64 -7.64 -1.61
CA ASP A 170 19.90 -8.34 -1.82
C ASP A 170 20.61 -8.71 -0.51
N SER A 171 21.38 -9.80 -0.56
CA SER A 171 22.14 -10.28 0.60
C SER A 171 23.31 -9.37 0.93
N LEU A 172 23.36 -8.90 2.18
CA LEU A 172 24.38 -7.97 2.66
C LEU A 172 25.62 -8.68 3.20
N THR A 173 26.80 -8.17 2.82
CA THR A 173 28.10 -8.57 3.39
C THR A 173 28.72 -7.41 4.16
N TYR A 174 29.35 -7.70 5.30
CA TYR A 174 29.90 -6.69 6.21
C TYR A 174 31.41 -6.87 6.39
N GLN A 175 32.16 -5.77 6.34
CA GLN A 175 33.61 -5.74 6.52
C GLN A 175 34.02 -4.51 7.35
N LEU A 176 35.03 -4.68 8.21
CA LEU A 176 35.76 -3.56 8.82
C LEU A 176 36.88 -3.13 7.86
N ILE A 177 36.82 -1.88 7.40
CA ILE A 177 37.82 -1.30 6.48
C ILE A 177 38.96 -0.67 7.28
N ASP A 178 38.63 0.08 8.33
CA ASP A 178 39.57 0.67 9.26
C ASP A 178 39.08 0.42 10.69
N ALA A 179 39.99 -0.06 11.55
CA ALA A 179 39.63 -0.46 12.90
C ALA A 179 40.85 -0.42 13.84
N PRO A 180 40.67 0.02 15.11
CA PRO A 180 41.69 -0.12 16.13
C PRO A 180 42.10 -1.59 16.32
N VAL A 181 43.36 -1.81 16.73
CA VAL A 181 43.84 -3.18 16.98
C VAL A 181 42.98 -3.85 18.06
N GLY A 182 42.45 -5.04 17.74
CA GLY A 182 41.56 -5.81 18.62
C GLY A 182 40.09 -5.72 18.24
N MET A 183 39.72 -4.84 17.31
CA MET A 183 38.36 -4.76 16.76
C MET A 183 38.15 -5.79 15.64
N THR A 184 37.03 -6.49 15.71
CA THR A 184 36.62 -7.54 14.75
C THR A 184 35.15 -7.37 14.41
N ILE A 185 34.77 -7.86 13.23
CA ILE A 185 33.37 -7.96 12.81
C ILE A 185 33.08 -9.41 12.44
N ASN A 186 31.96 -9.92 12.94
CA ASN A 186 31.44 -11.20 12.49
C ASN A 186 30.48 -10.94 11.33
N SER A 187 30.89 -11.35 10.13
CA SER A 187 30.11 -11.15 8.88
C SER A 187 28.76 -11.87 8.88
N ASN A 188 28.59 -12.92 9.69
CA ASN A 188 27.34 -13.68 9.78
C ASN A 188 26.37 -13.09 10.81
N THR A 189 26.88 -12.65 11.96
CA THR A 189 26.03 -12.07 13.02
C THR A 189 25.89 -10.56 12.93
N ARG A 190 26.67 -9.90 12.05
CA ARG A 190 26.71 -8.44 11.85
C ARG A 190 27.09 -7.66 13.12
N LEU A 191 27.77 -8.36 14.03
CA LEU A 191 28.22 -7.85 15.32
C LEU A 191 29.67 -7.37 15.22
N CYS A 192 29.91 -6.10 15.53
CA CYS A 192 31.24 -5.53 15.75
C CYS A 192 31.61 -5.67 17.22
N ILE A 193 32.82 -6.14 17.50
CA ILE A 193 33.34 -6.36 18.86
C ILE A 193 34.78 -5.86 18.95
N ALA A 194 35.13 -5.10 19.98
CA ALA A 194 36.51 -4.77 20.32
C ALA A 194 37.01 -5.63 21.50
N THR A 195 37.91 -6.57 21.22
CA THR A 195 38.55 -7.41 22.24
C THR A 195 39.91 -6.85 22.65
N GLU A 196 40.33 -7.12 23.89
CA GLU A 196 41.64 -6.72 24.39
C GLU A 196 42.81 -7.45 23.71
N LYS A 197 43.95 -6.76 23.58
CA LYS A 197 45.23 -7.39 23.25
C LYS A 197 45.69 -8.29 24.41
N PHE A 198 45.68 -9.61 24.21
CA PHE A 198 46.42 -10.52 25.08
C PHE A 198 47.94 -10.23 24.99
N TRP A 199 48.54 -9.74 26.07
CA TRP A 199 50.00 -9.77 26.23
C TRP A 199 50.45 -11.21 26.47
N SER A 200 50.82 -11.95 25.43
CA SER A 200 51.52 -13.23 25.58
C SER A 200 53.04 -13.01 25.53
N VAL A 201 53.63 -12.59 26.65
CA VAL A 201 55.08 -12.73 26.84
C VAL A 201 55.36 -14.20 27.17
N ARG A 202 55.57 -15.04 26.14
CA ARG A 202 56.31 -16.30 26.30
C ARG A 202 57.71 -16.11 25.76
N LYS A 203 58.66 -15.77 26.63
CA LYS A 203 60.08 -16.00 26.36
C LYS A 203 60.29 -17.51 26.27
N PHE A 204 60.38 -18.05 25.05
CA PHE A 204 61.11 -19.29 24.82
C PHE A 204 62.52 -18.92 24.40
N SER A 205 63.46 -19.01 25.34
CA SER A 205 64.87 -19.17 25.03
C SER A 205 65.13 -20.66 24.96
N GLN A 206 65.32 -21.21 23.75
CA GLN A 206 66.05 -22.46 23.59
C GLN A 206 67.47 -22.15 23.15
N THR A 207 68.40 -22.66 23.94
CA THR A 207 69.83 -22.74 23.72
C THR A 207 70.15 -23.63 22.52
N LYS A 208 71.23 -23.30 21.79
CA LYS A 208 72.06 -24.33 21.15
C LYS A 208 73.54 -24.02 21.32
N THR A 209 74.17 -24.93 22.03
CA THR A 209 75.61 -25.17 22.21
C THR A 209 76.27 -25.63 20.90
N GLY A 210 77.56 -25.34 20.76
CA GLY A 210 78.46 -25.86 19.73
C GLY A 210 79.46 -24.83 19.28
#